data_AF-A0A7X7RE07-F1
#
_entry.id   AF-A0A7X7RE07-F1
#
_cell.length_a   1.000
_cell.length_b   1.000
_cell.length_c   1.000
_cell.angle_alpha   90.00
_cell.angle_beta   90.00
_cell.angle_gamma   90.00
#
_symmetry.space_group_name_H-M   'P 1'
#
loop_
_entity.id
_entity.type
_entity.pdbx_description
1 polymer ?
#
loop_
_entity_poly.entity_id
_entity_poly.type
_entity_poly.pdbx_seq_one_letter_code
_entity_poly.pdbx_strand_id
1 'polypeptide(L)'
;MAVLTYSRARDGGQALSKNFTVREFACADGSDKILIDSELVLLLQKIRDHFHRPLLITSAYRSPAYNKKIGGASNSYHLKGMAADHYISGV
;
A
#
# COMPACT_ATOMS: atom_id res chain seq x y z
N MET A 1 -12.36 -8.01 -5.95
CA MET A 1 -11.77 -7.37 -4.76
C MET A 1 -11.43 -8.43 -3.73
N ALA A 2 -10.16 -8.59 -3.39
CA ALA A 2 -9.70 -9.54 -2.38
C ALA A 2 -8.69 -8.83 -1.48
N VAL A 3 -9.18 -8.24 -0.38
CA VAL A 3 -8.32 -7.66 0.64
C VAL A 3 -7.75 -8.78 1.49
N LEU A 4 -6.43 -8.93 1.43
CA LEU A 4 -5.68 -9.90 2.21
C LEU A 4 -5.02 -9.20 3.40
N THR A 5 -4.89 -9.93 4.49
CA THR A 5 -4.19 -9.47 5.69
C THR A 5 -2.80 -10.08 5.73
N TYR A 6 -1.79 -9.23 5.87
CA TYR A 6 -0.38 -9.59 5.99
C TYR A 6 0.21 -9.07 7.31
N SER A 7 1.33 -9.65 7.69
CA SER A 7 2.18 -9.24 8.81
C SER A 7 3.46 -8.59 8.28
N ARG A 8 3.79 -7.39 8.75
CA ARG A 8 5.02 -6.66 8.39
C ARG A 8 6.27 -7.44 8.78
N ALA A 9 6.24 -8.12 9.92
CA ALA A 9 7.35 -8.89 10.46
C ALA A 9 7.56 -10.20 9.70
N ARG A 10 6.47 -10.92 9.39
CA ARG A 10 6.55 -12.25 8.74
C ARG A 10 6.58 -12.17 7.22
N ASP A 11 5.70 -11.35 6.66
CA ASP A 11 5.37 -11.35 5.23
C ASP A 11 6.02 -10.16 4.51
N GLY A 12 6.75 -9.28 5.21
CA GLY A 12 7.28 -8.03 4.62
C GLY A 12 8.17 -8.23 3.38
N GLY A 13 8.87 -9.36 3.27
CA GLY A 13 9.67 -9.72 2.10
C GLY A 13 8.91 -10.41 0.97
N GLN A 14 7.62 -10.72 1.16
CA GLN A 14 6.81 -11.39 0.17
C GLN A 14 6.51 -10.45 -1.00
N ALA A 15 6.81 -10.92 -2.21
CA ALA A 15 6.47 -10.23 -3.45
C ALA A 15 4.95 -10.32 -3.69
N LEU A 16 4.34 -9.17 -3.97
CA LEU A 16 2.93 -9.04 -4.38
C LEU A 16 2.81 -8.93 -5.91
N SER A 17 3.81 -8.36 -6.55
CA SER A 17 3.96 -8.31 -8.00
C SER A 17 5.44 -8.34 -8.38
N LYS A 18 5.74 -8.17 -9.68
CA LYS A 18 7.11 -8.06 -10.19
C LYS A 18 7.94 -6.97 -9.49
N ASN A 19 7.32 -5.87 -9.08
CA ASN A 19 8.03 -4.70 -8.54
C ASN A 19 7.54 -4.22 -7.17
N PHE A 20 6.60 -4.94 -6.55
CA PHE A 20 6.02 -4.55 -5.27
C PHE A 20 6.06 -5.68 -4.26
N THR A 21 6.35 -5.32 -3.02
CA THR A 21 6.42 -6.21 -1.86
C THR A 21 5.44 -5.79 -0.77
N VAL A 22 5.11 -6.69 0.15
CA VAL A 22 4.21 -6.41 1.27
C VAL A 22 4.68 -5.23 2.11
N ARG A 23 5.99 -5.11 2.36
CA ARG A 23 6.54 -4.04 3.22
C ARG A 23 6.28 -2.64 2.67
N GLU A 24 6.19 -2.46 1.36
CA GLU A 24 5.91 -1.16 0.74
C GLU A 24 4.50 -0.65 1.03
N PHE A 25 3.57 -1.56 1.39
CA PHE A 25 2.19 -1.20 1.74
C PHE A 25 1.99 -0.99 3.25
N ALA A 26 3.05 -1.14 4.06
CA ALA A 26 2.97 -1.05 5.50
C ALA A 26 2.65 0.38 5.96
N CYS A 27 1.93 0.48 7.07
CA CYS A 27 1.68 1.76 7.73
C CYS A 27 2.96 2.34 8.35
N ALA A 28 3.12 3.66 8.28
CA ALA A 28 4.29 4.37 8.79
C ALA A 28 4.37 4.43 10.34
N ASP A 29 3.31 4.06 11.04
CA ASP A 29 3.31 3.90 12.50
C ASP A 29 4.07 2.66 12.98
N GLY A 30 4.49 1.81 12.05
CA GLY A 30 5.21 0.59 12.32
C GLY A 30 4.34 -0.59 12.74
N SER A 31 3.01 -0.48 12.62
CA SER A 31 2.08 -1.57 12.93
C SER A 31 2.39 -2.84 12.14
N ASP A 32 2.21 -4.00 12.78
CA ASP A 32 2.47 -5.28 12.10
C ASP A 32 1.38 -5.63 11.08
N LYS A 33 0.13 -5.28 11.35
CA LYS A 33 -0.98 -5.58 10.44
C LYS A 33 -0.90 -4.72 9.17
N ILE A 34 -1.01 -5.36 8.01
CA ILE A 34 -1.09 -4.69 6.72
C ILE A 34 -2.29 -5.27 5.96
N LEU A 35 -3.19 -4.40 5.48
CA LEU A 35 -4.29 -4.80 4.59
C LEU A 35 -3.94 -4.38 3.18
N ILE A 36 -4.09 -5.30 2.22
CA ILE A 36 -3.76 -5.04 0.82
C ILE A 36 -4.80 -5.69 -0.08
N ASP A 37 -5.43 -4.89 -0.94
CA ASP A 37 -6.26 -5.39 -2.04
C ASP A 37 -5.37 -5.84 -3.20
N SER A 38 -5.55 -7.08 -3.65
CA SER A 38 -4.77 -7.63 -4.75
C SER A 38 -5.01 -6.87 -6.07
N GLU A 39 -6.21 -6.35 -6.29
CA GLU A 39 -6.54 -5.54 -7.47
C GLU A 39 -5.77 -4.20 -7.49
N LEU A 40 -5.59 -3.57 -6.32
CA LEU A 40 -4.77 -2.36 -6.18
C LEU A 40 -3.32 -2.63 -6.61
N VAL A 41 -2.73 -3.74 -6.17
CA VAL A 41 -1.36 -4.13 -6.54
C VAL A 41 -1.24 -4.30 -8.05
N LEU A 42 -2.19 -4.99 -8.68
CA LEU A 42 -2.21 -5.19 -10.13
C LEU A 42 -2.32 -3.87 -10.88
N LEU A 43 -3.15 -2.93 -10.39
CA LEU A 43 -3.30 -1.61 -10.99
C LEU A 43 -1.99 -0.79 -10.88
N LEU A 44 -1.37 -0.76 -9.71
CA LEU A 44 -0.08 -0.07 -9.51
C LEU A 44 1.01 -0.67 -10.41
N GLN A 45 1.02 -1.99 -10.60
CA GLN A 45 1.95 -2.66 -11.49
C GLN A 45 1.73 -2.22 -12.95
N LYS A 46 0.47 -2.16 -13.42
CA LYS A 46 0.13 -1.65 -14.75
C LYS A 46 0.55 -0.19 -14.94
N ILE A 47 0.36 0.66 -13.94
CA ILE A 47 0.79 2.07 -13.99
C ILE A 47 2.31 2.15 -14.12
N ARG A 48 3.05 1.41 -13.28
CA ARG A 48 4.50 1.34 -13.35
C ARG A 48 4.99 0.87 -14.73
N ASP A 49 4.37 -0.18 -15.26
CA ASP A 49 4.71 -0.73 -16.57
C ASP A 49 4.37 0.25 -17.70
N HIS A 50 3.28 1.00 -17.60
CA HIS A 50 2.88 2.01 -18.60
C HIS A 50 3.89 3.16 -18.70
N PHE A 51 4.36 3.68 -17.57
CA PHE A 51 5.33 4.78 -17.56
C PHE A 51 6.77 4.31 -17.75
N HIS A 52 7.04 2.99 -17.71
CA HIS A 52 8.39 2.41 -17.75
C HIS A 52 9.37 3.05 -16.74
N ARG A 53 8.85 3.50 -15.59
CA ARG A 53 9.61 4.25 -14.56
C ARG A 53 9.28 3.72 -13.16
N PRO A 54 10.19 3.91 -12.18
CA PRO A 54 9.91 3.53 -10.80
C PRO A 54 8.69 4.28 -10.25
N LEU A 55 7.71 3.52 -9.77
CA LEU A 55 6.58 4.00 -8.97
C LEU A 55 6.90 3.75 -7.49
N LEU A 56 6.94 4.83 -6.71
CA LEU A 56 7.19 4.81 -5.27
C LEU A 56 5.87 4.92 -4.52
N ILE A 57 5.60 3.99 -3.61
CA ILE A 57 4.46 4.08 -2.69
C ILE A 57 4.87 4.95 -1.50
N THR A 58 4.18 6.07 -1.29
CA THR A 58 4.45 7.01 -0.19
C THR A 58 3.52 6.76 1.00
N SER A 59 2.32 6.24 0.74
CA SER A 59 1.38 5.80 1.77
C SER A 59 0.48 4.70 1.21
N ALA A 60 0.11 3.71 2.01
CA ALA A 60 -0.81 2.65 1.60
C ALA A 60 -1.77 2.30 2.73
N TYR A 61 -1.66 1.13 3.35
CA TYR A 61 -2.48 0.83 4.50
C TYR A 61 -2.21 1.82 5.63
N ARG A 62 -3.27 2.31 6.26
CA ARG A 62 -3.17 3.14 7.48
C ARG A 62 -3.90 2.43 8.60
N SER A 63 -3.24 2.27 9.75
CA SER A 63 -3.93 1.83 10.95
C SER A 63 -4.98 2.88 11.35
N PRO A 64 -6.07 2.49 12.04
CA PRO A 64 -7.07 3.45 12.52
C PRO A 64 -6.46 4.55 13.40
N ALA A 65 -5.50 4.20 14.26
CA ALA A 65 -4.81 5.13 15.13
C ALA A 65 -3.95 6.12 14.32
N TYR A 66 -3.18 5.64 13.35
CA TYR A 66 -2.35 6.48 12.50
C TYR A 66 -3.19 7.42 11.63
N ASN A 67 -4.24 6.90 10.98
CA ASN A 67 -5.15 7.70 10.17
C ASN A 67 -5.78 8.84 10.99
N LYS A 68 -6.24 8.55 12.21
CA LYS A 68 -6.78 9.59 13.11
C LYS A 68 -5.70 10.61 13.50
N LYS A 69 -4.48 10.15 13.81
CA LYS A 69 -3.35 11.02 14.18
C LYS A 69 -3.01 12.05 13.09
N ILE A 70 -3.09 11.65 11.82
CA ILE A 70 -2.81 12.55 10.68
C ILE A 70 -4.04 13.30 10.16
N GLY A 71 -5.18 13.24 10.86
CA GLY A 71 -6.42 13.90 10.44
C GLY A 71 -7.10 13.28 9.22
N GLY A 72 -6.84 11.99 8.94
CA GLY A 72 -7.43 11.27 7.82
C GLY A 72 -8.93 11.03 7.98
N ALA A 73 -9.63 10.94 6.86
CA ALA A 73 -11.08 10.71 6.82
C ALA A 73 -11.48 9.38 7.49
N SER A 74 -12.62 9.37 8.19
CA SER A 74 -13.15 8.21 8.91
C SER A 74 -13.45 7.01 8.01
N ASN A 75 -13.83 7.25 6.76
CA ASN A 75 -14.15 6.24 5.76
C ASN A 75 -13.06 6.09 4.68
N SER A 76 -11.82 6.51 4.99
CA SER A 76 -10.69 6.42 4.07
C SER A 76 -10.46 5.00 3.57
N TYR A 77 -10.22 4.85 2.26
CA TYR A 77 -9.86 3.55 1.66
C TYR A 77 -8.48 3.05 2.11
N HIS A 78 -7.62 3.93 2.65
CA HIS A 78 -6.37 3.50 3.29
C HIS A 78 -6.62 2.63 4.53
N LEU A 79 -7.71 2.85 5.26
CA LEU A 79 -8.11 2.01 6.41
C LEU A 79 -8.54 0.61 5.98
N LYS A 80 -8.93 0.46 4.71
CA LYS A 80 -9.45 -0.77 4.12
C LYS A 80 -8.40 -1.55 3.33
N GLY A 81 -7.18 -1.01 3.19
CA GLY A 81 -6.13 -1.62 2.35
C GLY A 81 -6.38 -1.48 0.85
N MET A 82 -7.24 -0.53 0.45
CA MET A 82 -7.74 -0.37 -0.92
C MET A 82 -7.23 0.90 -1.60
N ALA A 83 -6.37 1.66 -0.94
CA ALA A 83 -5.77 2.88 -1.48
C ALA A 83 -4.26 2.91 -1.25
N ALA A 84 -3.55 3.50 -2.21
CA ALA A 84 -2.15 3.83 -2.12
C ALA A 84 -1.89 5.20 -2.75
N ASP A 85 -1.21 6.05 -1.99
CA ASP A 85 -0.58 7.26 -2.48
C ASP A 85 0.75 6.86 -3.11
N HIS A 86 1.00 7.37 -4.32
CA HIS A 86 2.19 7.03 -5.07
C HIS A 86 2.77 8.24 -5.77
N TYR A 87 4.05 8.12 -6.12
CA TYR A 87 4.80 9.13 -6.85
C TYR A 87 5.65 8.46 -7.94
N ILE A 88 5.63 9.04 -9.13
CA ILE A 88 6.51 8.67 -10.24
C ILE A 88 7.30 9.93 -10.56
N SER A 89 8.62 9.90 -10.36
CA SER A 89 9.45 11.07 -10.63
C SER A 89 9.27 11.52 -12.07
N GLY A 90 8.97 12.81 -12.29
CA GLY A 90 8.85 13.41 -13.63
C GLY A 90 7.61 13.00 -14.44
N VAL A 91 6.52 12.62 -13.78
CA VAL A 91 5.15 12.51 -14.30
C VAL A 91 4.28 13.41 -13.44
#